data_AF-A0A4Q7Q3E9-F1
#
_entry.id   AF-A0A4Q7Q3E9-F1
#
_cell.length_a   1.000
_cell.length_b   1.000
_cell.length_c   1.000
_cell.angle_alpha   90.00
_cell.angle_beta   90.00
_cell.angle_gamma   90.00
#
_symmetry.space_group_name_H-M   'P 1'
#
loop_
_entity.id
_entity.type
_entity.pdbx_description
1 polymer ?
#
loop_
_entity_poly.entity_id
_entity_poly.type
_entity_poly.pdbx_seq_one_letter_code
_entity_poly.pdbx_strand_id
1 'polypeptide(L)'
;MNLALLPLAAPPPPPTPSPPLHAVAAWPLQPRPEVVRGFELPAKPWLPGHRGVDLAGRPGQPVLAATPGTITYAGALAGRGVVTITTGPRRTTYEPVVPAVSVGTTVKTGTVIGRLSAAGSHCLPRSCLHWGLLQGKQYLNPLTLLPNRPVRLLPLTDRQSQPAAAAPRGTSPDLSRDLPPAPAPDGPPDSNGRAAKLVIAATAALTLTAGLLIRRE
;
A
#
# COMPACT_ATOMS: atom_id res chain seq x y z
N MET A 1 -50.03 52.06 -25.12
CA MET A 1 -48.57 51.82 -25.28
C MET A 1 -48.16 50.79 -24.24
N ASN A 2 -48.01 49.53 -24.63
CA ASN A 2 -47.60 48.44 -23.72
C ASN A 2 -46.07 48.34 -23.74
N LEU A 3 -45.41 48.64 -22.62
CA LEU A 3 -43.99 48.35 -22.43
C LEU A 3 -43.85 46.87 -22.01
N ALA A 4 -43.30 46.05 -22.91
CA ALA A 4 -42.87 44.70 -22.59
C ALA A 4 -41.49 44.75 -21.90
N LEU A 5 -41.42 44.29 -20.64
CA LEU A 5 -40.15 44.01 -19.97
C LEU A 5 -39.56 42.72 -20.56
N LEU A 6 -38.41 42.82 -21.22
CA LEU A 6 -37.60 41.67 -21.59
C LEU A 6 -36.76 41.22 -20.37
N PRO A 7 -36.77 39.94 -19.99
CA PRO A 7 -35.90 39.45 -18.91
C PRO A 7 -34.45 39.43 -19.41
N LEU A 8 -33.56 40.08 -18.65
CA LEU A 8 -32.12 40.02 -18.88
C LEU A 8 -31.63 38.62 -18.50
N ALA A 9 -31.25 37.81 -19.49
CA ALA A 9 -30.62 36.52 -19.24
C ALA A 9 -29.22 36.74 -18.65
N ALA A 10 -28.98 36.15 -17.47
CA ALA A 10 -27.66 36.19 -16.84
C ALA A 10 -26.63 35.44 -17.70
N PRO A 11 -25.38 35.92 -17.81
CA PRO A 11 -24.33 35.23 -18.55
C PRO A 11 -24.04 33.87 -17.89
N PRO A 12 -23.70 32.83 -18.67
CA PRO A 12 -23.33 31.53 -18.12
C PRO A 12 -22.10 31.69 -17.21
N PRO A 13 -22.02 30.94 -16.10
CA PRO A 13 -20.85 30.98 -15.24
C PRO A 13 -19.60 30.56 -16.02
N PRO A 14 -18.43 31.14 -15.72
CA PRO A 14 -17.20 30.76 -16.39
C PRO A 14 -16.93 29.26 -16.20
N PRO A 15 -16.35 28.58 -17.21
CA PRO A 15 -15.98 27.18 -17.06
C PRO A 15 -15.00 27.04 -15.89
N THR A 16 -15.37 26.22 -14.90
CA THR A 16 -14.46 25.85 -13.81
C THR A 16 -13.19 25.23 -14.41
N PRO A 17 -11.99 25.65 -14.01
CA PRO A 17 -10.76 25.06 -14.52
C PRO A 17 -10.72 23.57 -14.18
N SER A 18 -10.58 22.73 -15.22
CA SER A 18 -10.34 21.30 -15.05
C SER A 18 -9.00 21.10 -14.33
N PRO A 19 -8.95 20.30 -13.25
CA PRO A 19 -7.69 20.03 -12.56
C PRO A 19 -6.72 19.30 -13.50
N PRO A 20 -5.40 19.53 -13.38
CA PRO A 20 -4.42 18.95 -14.28
C PRO A 20 -4.44 17.42 -14.27
N LEU A 21 -4.19 16.83 -15.45
CA LEU A 21 -4.26 15.39 -15.78
C LEU A 21 -3.21 14.48 -15.11
N HIS A 22 -2.51 14.97 -14.09
CA HIS A 22 -1.59 14.15 -13.29
C HIS A 22 -2.19 14.00 -11.89
N ALA A 23 -2.89 12.89 -11.69
CA ALA A 23 -3.47 12.52 -10.40
C ALA A 23 -2.36 12.28 -9.37
N VAL A 24 -1.89 13.35 -8.75
CA VAL A 24 -1.02 13.28 -7.58
C VAL A 24 -1.87 12.71 -6.45
N ALA A 25 -1.47 11.57 -5.90
CA ALA A 25 -2.15 11.05 -4.73
C ALA A 25 -1.92 11.99 -3.53
N ALA A 26 -2.85 12.03 -2.59
CA ALA A 26 -2.74 12.87 -1.40
C ALA A 26 -2.98 12.05 -0.13
N TRP A 27 -2.58 12.63 1.01
CA TRP A 27 -2.90 12.05 2.30
C TRP A 27 -4.43 11.95 2.47
N PRO A 28 -4.96 10.81 2.97
CA PRO A 28 -6.39 10.63 3.16
C PRO A 28 -6.94 11.34 4.40
N LEU A 29 -6.07 11.94 5.21
CA LEU A 29 -6.41 12.80 6.34
C LEU A 29 -5.63 14.11 6.23
N GLN A 30 -6.23 15.18 6.75
CA GLN A 30 -5.59 16.50 6.86
C GLN A 30 -5.73 17.06 8.29
N PRO A 31 -4.71 17.76 8.82
CA PRO A 31 -3.36 17.92 8.26
C PRO A 31 -2.61 16.58 8.12
N ARG A 32 -1.40 16.57 7.54
CA ARG A 32 -0.62 15.34 7.34
C ARG A 32 -0.62 14.50 8.62
N PRO A 33 -1.15 13.26 8.60
CA PRO A 33 -1.24 12.43 9.79
C PRO A 33 0.11 11.82 10.16
N GLU A 34 0.27 11.51 11.43
CA GLU A 34 1.31 10.60 11.91
C GLU A 34 0.99 9.17 11.46
N VAL A 35 2.00 8.43 10.99
CA VAL A 35 1.87 7.00 10.70
C VAL A 35 2.14 6.25 12.00
N VAL A 36 1.09 5.71 12.62
CA VAL A 36 1.17 5.00 13.92
C VAL A 36 1.64 3.56 13.73
N ARG A 37 1.25 2.93 12.60
CA ARG A 37 1.72 1.61 12.21
C ARG A 37 2.02 1.55 10.72
N GLY A 38 3.23 1.10 10.39
CA GLY A 38 3.69 0.95 9.01
C GLY A 38 3.19 -0.34 8.35
N PHE A 39 3.34 -0.39 7.03
CA PHE A 39 3.05 -1.57 6.23
C PHE A 39 4.04 -2.70 6.53
N GLU A 40 3.53 -3.91 6.70
CA GLU A 40 4.29 -5.11 7.07
C GLU A 40 3.68 -6.32 6.35
N LEU A 41 4.24 -6.70 5.19
CA LEU A 41 3.72 -7.84 4.45
C LEU A 41 4.20 -9.15 5.11
N PRO A 42 3.27 -10.07 5.46
CA PRO A 42 3.67 -11.34 6.04
C PRO A 42 4.34 -12.25 5.00
N ALA A 43 5.19 -13.17 5.48
CA ALA A 43 5.87 -14.17 4.64
C ALA A 43 4.89 -15.10 3.89
N LYS A 44 3.70 -15.33 4.45
CA LYS A 44 2.60 -16.06 3.80
C LYS A 44 1.32 -15.24 3.88
N PRO A 45 0.44 -15.30 2.86
CA PRO A 45 -0.77 -14.46 2.80
C PRO A 45 -1.73 -14.58 3.98
N TRP A 46 -1.73 -15.69 4.71
CA TRP A 46 -2.61 -15.95 5.86
C TRP A 46 -1.94 -15.69 7.22
N LEU A 47 -0.64 -15.39 7.24
CA LEU A 47 0.04 -15.07 8.49
C LEU A 47 -0.30 -13.64 8.96
N PRO A 48 -0.12 -13.36 10.26
CA PRO A 48 -0.26 -12.01 10.81
C PRO A 48 0.69 -11.03 10.12
N GLY A 49 0.22 -9.82 9.88
CA GLY A 49 0.98 -8.72 9.28
C GLY A 49 0.08 -7.49 9.16
N HIS A 50 0.56 -6.48 8.46
CA HIS A 50 -0.14 -5.21 8.30
C HIS A 50 -0.23 -4.82 6.81
N ARG A 51 -1.39 -5.08 6.20
CA ARG A 51 -1.64 -4.94 4.75
C ARG A 51 -2.05 -3.52 4.33
N GLY A 52 -1.65 -2.55 5.12
CA GLY A 52 -1.92 -1.13 4.95
C GLY A 52 -1.05 -0.31 5.91
N VAL A 53 -1.46 0.91 6.19
CA VAL A 53 -0.87 1.76 7.24
C VAL A 53 -1.97 2.32 8.12
N ASP A 54 -1.64 2.56 9.39
CA ASP A 54 -2.56 3.19 10.34
C ASP A 54 -2.14 4.64 10.54
N LEU A 55 -3.08 5.55 10.29
CA LEU A 55 -2.86 6.99 10.31
C LEU A 55 -3.59 7.59 11.51
N ALA A 56 -2.87 8.30 12.37
CA ALA A 56 -3.47 8.98 13.51
C ALA A 56 -4.48 10.03 13.03
N GLY A 57 -5.67 9.99 13.62
CA GLY A 57 -6.75 10.93 13.38
C GLY A 57 -7.63 11.10 14.61
N ARG A 58 -8.79 11.72 14.40
CA ARG A 58 -9.80 11.95 15.44
C ARG A 58 -11.17 11.45 14.97
N PRO A 59 -12.01 10.93 15.89
CA PRO A 59 -13.40 10.63 15.56
C PRO A 59 -14.08 11.81 14.87
N GLY A 60 -14.84 11.52 13.83
CA GLY A 60 -15.52 12.52 13.01
C GLY A 60 -14.60 13.30 12.07
N GLN A 61 -13.29 13.09 12.01
CA GLN A 61 -12.43 13.79 11.05
C GLN A 61 -12.80 13.42 9.60
N PRO A 62 -12.84 14.37 8.64
CA PRO A 62 -13.08 14.03 7.24
C PRO A 62 -12.01 13.08 6.69
N VAL A 63 -12.47 12.05 5.98
CA VAL A 63 -11.61 11.11 5.25
C VAL A 63 -11.72 11.44 3.77
N LEU A 64 -10.56 11.61 3.13
CA LEU A 64 -10.44 12.05 1.75
C LEU A 64 -10.00 10.89 0.85
N ALA A 65 -10.49 10.90 -0.39
CA ALA A 65 -9.99 10.03 -1.44
C ALA A 65 -8.50 10.31 -1.69
N ALA A 66 -7.62 9.34 -1.42
CA ALA A 66 -6.19 9.51 -1.64
C ALA A 66 -5.82 9.52 -3.13
N THR A 67 -6.61 8.85 -3.97
CA THR A 67 -6.45 8.77 -5.42
C THR A 67 -7.80 8.99 -6.10
N PRO A 68 -7.86 9.45 -7.36
CA PRO A 68 -9.10 9.40 -8.11
C PRO A 68 -9.51 7.95 -8.39
N GLY A 69 -10.78 7.74 -8.65
CA GLY A 69 -11.32 6.42 -9.02
C GLY A 69 -12.82 6.32 -8.83
N THR A 70 -13.32 5.10 -8.86
CA THR A 70 -14.75 4.80 -8.62
C THR A 70 -14.91 4.08 -7.30
N ILE A 71 -15.92 4.48 -6.52
CA ILE A 71 -16.30 3.79 -5.28
C ILE A 71 -16.86 2.41 -5.64
N THR A 72 -16.18 1.35 -5.23
CA THR A 72 -16.61 -0.04 -5.44
C THR A 72 -17.19 -0.68 -4.18
N TYR A 73 -16.99 -0.05 -3.02
CA TYR A 73 -17.64 -0.43 -1.77
C TYR A 73 -17.78 0.78 -0.86
N ALA A 74 -18.93 0.90 -0.20
CA ALA A 74 -19.20 1.90 0.85
C ALA A 74 -20.27 1.34 1.79
N GLY A 75 -19.89 0.90 2.99
CA GLY A 75 -20.82 0.27 3.92
C GLY A 75 -20.15 -0.42 5.10
N ALA A 76 -20.92 -1.17 5.89
CA ALA A 76 -20.41 -1.93 7.02
C ALA A 76 -19.89 -3.30 6.60
N LEU A 77 -18.63 -3.60 6.94
CA LEU A 77 -17.97 -4.88 6.75
C LEU A 77 -17.40 -5.35 8.09
N ALA A 78 -17.82 -6.52 8.55
CA ALA A 78 -17.37 -7.11 9.82
C ALA A 78 -17.45 -6.14 11.03
N GLY A 79 -18.54 -5.36 11.12
CA GLY A 79 -18.77 -4.40 12.21
C GLY A 79 -18.01 -3.07 12.08
N ARG A 80 -17.31 -2.82 10.97
CA ARG A 80 -16.61 -1.55 10.70
C ARG A 80 -17.11 -0.93 9.41
N GLY A 81 -17.19 0.39 9.37
CA GLY A 81 -17.46 1.09 8.12
C GLY A 81 -16.23 1.08 7.21
N VAL A 82 -16.42 0.73 5.94
CA VAL A 82 -15.35 0.61 4.94
C VAL A 82 -15.75 1.36 3.69
N VAL A 83 -14.80 2.09 3.11
CA VAL A 83 -14.90 2.66 1.76
C VAL A 83 -13.78 2.09 0.92
N THR A 84 -14.06 1.77 -0.35
CA THR A 84 -13.07 1.27 -1.31
C THR A 84 -13.16 2.03 -2.62
N ILE A 85 -12.03 2.55 -3.09
CA ILE A 85 -11.89 3.22 -4.39
C ILE A 85 -11.06 2.33 -5.32
N THR A 86 -11.54 2.09 -6.54
CA THR A 86 -10.84 1.28 -7.55
C THR A 86 -10.54 2.12 -8.80
N THR A 87 -9.33 1.94 -9.34
CA THR A 87 -8.84 2.56 -10.58
C THR A 87 -7.99 1.55 -11.34
N GLY A 88 -8.54 0.97 -12.39
CA GLY A 88 -7.93 -0.15 -13.10
C GLY A 88 -7.60 -1.31 -12.14
N PRO A 89 -6.36 -1.82 -12.11
CA PRO A 89 -5.97 -2.90 -11.20
C PRO A 89 -5.72 -2.44 -9.76
N ARG A 90 -5.75 -1.13 -9.48
CA ARG A 90 -5.49 -0.59 -8.13
C ARG A 90 -6.77 -0.44 -7.34
N ARG A 91 -6.67 -0.76 -6.05
CA ARG A 91 -7.73 -0.58 -5.07
C ARG A 91 -7.16 0.03 -3.80
N THR A 92 -7.74 1.13 -3.34
CA THR A 92 -7.47 1.69 -2.00
C THR A 92 -8.66 1.48 -1.08
N THR A 93 -8.40 1.11 0.16
CA THR A 93 -9.43 0.80 1.17
C THR A 93 -9.21 1.69 2.39
N TYR A 94 -10.30 2.18 2.99
CA TYR A 94 -10.33 3.13 4.09
C TYR A 94 -11.25 2.60 5.20
N GLU A 95 -10.72 2.38 6.40
CA GLU A 95 -11.51 1.92 7.55
C GLU A 95 -10.91 2.41 8.89
N PRO A 96 -11.69 2.63 9.96
CA PRO A 96 -13.14 2.61 10.00
C PRO A 96 -13.73 3.97 9.56
N VAL A 97 -14.61 3.98 8.57
CA VAL A 97 -15.19 5.20 7.98
C VAL A 97 -16.71 5.12 7.96
N VAL A 98 -17.39 6.14 8.46
CA VAL A 98 -18.83 6.36 8.18
C VAL A 98 -18.92 6.95 6.77
N PRO A 99 -19.42 6.21 5.76
CA PRO A 99 -19.37 6.66 4.37
C PRO A 99 -20.28 7.86 4.12
N ALA A 100 -19.84 8.78 3.26
CA ALA A 100 -20.63 9.91 2.75
C ALA A 100 -20.85 9.83 1.23
N VAL A 101 -20.50 8.69 0.62
CA VAL A 101 -20.56 8.42 -0.81
C VAL A 101 -21.19 7.05 -1.04
N SER A 102 -21.68 6.82 -2.26
CA SER A 102 -22.31 5.57 -2.67
C SER A 102 -21.47 4.81 -3.67
N VAL A 103 -21.71 3.50 -3.80
CA VAL A 103 -21.10 2.67 -4.85
C VAL A 103 -21.44 3.23 -6.23
N GLY A 104 -20.46 3.26 -7.13
CA GLY A 104 -20.57 3.81 -8.48
C GLY A 104 -20.17 5.29 -8.59
N THR A 105 -20.06 6.03 -7.48
CA THR A 105 -19.59 7.42 -7.51
C THR A 105 -18.14 7.52 -7.99
N THR A 106 -17.87 8.36 -8.98
CA THR A 106 -16.51 8.76 -9.36
C THR A 106 -16.03 9.88 -8.46
N VAL A 107 -14.83 9.72 -7.90
CA VAL A 107 -14.19 10.68 -7.00
C VAL A 107 -12.85 11.14 -7.56
N LYS A 108 -12.48 12.38 -7.27
CA LYS A 108 -11.13 12.93 -7.51
C LYS A 108 -10.30 12.85 -6.22
N THR A 109 -8.97 12.92 -6.31
CA THR A 109 -8.13 13.09 -5.12
C THR A 109 -8.63 14.26 -4.26
N GLY A 110 -8.71 14.07 -2.94
CA GLY A 110 -9.18 15.08 -2.00
C GLY A 110 -10.70 15.15 -1.83
N THR A 111 -11.49 14.38 -2.60
CA THR A 111 -12.94 14.29 -2.38
C THR A 111 -13.22 13.70 -0.99
N VAL A 112 -14.11 14.30 -0.21
CA VAL A 112 -14.55 13.73 1.07
C VAL A 112 -15.37 12.47 0.79
N ILE A 113 -14.91 11.33 1.30
CA ILE A 113 -15.57 10.03 1.12
C ILE A 113 -16.31 9.55 2.39
N GLY A 114 -16.10 10.24 3.50
CA GLY A 114 -16.76 9.91 4.77
C GLY A 114 -16.09 10.58 5.96
N ARG A 115 -16.41 10.08 7.15
CA ARG A 115 -15.83 10.56 8.41
C ARG A 115 -15.22 9.39 9.19
N LEU A 116 -14.06 9.62 9.80
CA LEU A 116 -13.36 8.63 10.59
C LEU A 116 -14.19 8.24 11.81
N SER A 117 -14.38 6.94 12.03
CA SER A 117 -15.15 6.44 13.17
C SER A 117 -14.26 6.19 14.39
N ALA A 118 -14.83 6.34 15.59
CA ALA A 118 -14.23 5.80 16.82
C ALA A 118 -14.45 4.28 16.90
N ALA A 119 -15.62 3.82 16.46
CA ALA A 119 -16.00 2.42 16.52
C ALA A 119 -15.10 1.58 15.60
N GLY A 120 -14.54 0.52 16.15
CA GLY A 120 -13.63 -0.39 15.45
C GLY A 120 -12.19 0.10 15.34
N SER A 121 -11.86 1.28 15.88
CA SER A 121 -10.49 1.76 15.94
C SER A 121 -9.70 1.09 17.08
N HIS A 122 -8.38 1.00 16.92
CA HIS A 122 -7.45 0.40 17.89
C HIS A 122 -6.50 1.43 18.53
N CYS A 123 -6.75 2.72 18.35
CA CYS A 123 -5.85 3.82 18.78
C CYS A 123 -6.42 4.69 19.90
N LEU A 124 -7.26 4.12 20.78
CA LEU A 124 -7.90 4.87 21.86
C LEU A 124 -6.87 5.63 22.72
N PRO A 125 -7.14 6.89 23.13
CA PRO A 125 -8.41 7.64 22.95
C PRO A 125 -8.56 8.36 21.61
N ARG A 126 -7.58 8.25 20.70
CA ARG A 126 -7.68 8.75 19.31
C ARG A 126 -8.42 7.74 18.42
N SER A 127 -8.50 8.03 17.13
CA SER A 127 -8.84 7.04 16.11
C SER A 127 -7.67 6.91 15.14
N CYS A 128 -7.39 5.70 14.69
CA CYS A 128 -6.57 5.48 13.50
C CYS A 128 -7.44 5.13 12.30
N LEU A 129 -7.12 5.72 11.15
CA LEU A 129 -7.58 5.26 9.85
C LEU A 129 -6.59 4.22 9.33
N HIS A 130 -7.03 3.00 9.16
CA HIS A 130 -6.35 2.00 8.34
C HIS A 130 -6.58 2.34 6.86
N TRP A 131 -5.48 2.51 6.14
CA TRP A 131 -5.45 2.77 4.70
C TRP A 131 -4.69 1.66 3.99
N GLY A 132 -5.36 0.93 3.11
CA GLY A 132 -4.79 -0.19 2.36
C GLY A 132 -4.59 0.13 0.88
N LEU A 133 -3.64 -0.55 0.23
CA LEU A 133 -3.43 -0.54 -1.22
C LEU A 133 -3.25 -1.97 -1.74
N LEU A 134 -4.04 -2.32 -2.75
CA LEU A 134 -3.95 -3.56 -3.50
C LEU A 134 -3.73 -3.27 -4.99
N GLN A 135 -2.81 -3.99 -5.62
CA GLN A 135 -2.56 -4.00 -7.05
C GLN A 135 -2.83 -5.42 -7.56
N GLY A 136 -3.93 -5.62 -8.28
CA GLY A 136 -4.41 -6.96 -8.64
C GLY A 136 -4.68 -7.78 -7.37
N LYS A 137 -3.80 -8.75 -7.08
CA LYS A 137 -3.87 -9.62 -5.88
C LYS A 137 -2.78 -9.30 -4.84
N GLN A 138 -1.89 -8.36 -5.12
CA GLN A 138 -0.73 -8.07 -4.29
C GLN A 138 -0.98 -6.83 -3.42
N TYR A 139 -0.80 -6.97 -2.11
CA TYR A 139 -0.79 -5.84 -1.19
C TYR A 139 0.51 -5.06 -1.33
N LEU A 140 0.39 -3.75 -1.41
CA LEU A 140 1.51 -2.82 -1.52
C LEU A 140 1.45 -1.82 -0.37
N ASN A 141 2.60 -1.22 -0.05
CA ASN A 141 2.64 -0.11 0.89
C ASN A 141 1.93 1.12 0.28
N PRO A 142 0.80 1.59 0.86
CA PRO A 142 0.03 2.72 0.32
C PRO A 142 0.79 4.04 0.33
N LEU A 143 1.80 4.20 1.20
CA LEU A 143 2.66 5.39 1.20
C LEU A 143 3.43 5.54 -0.12
N THR A 144 3.53 4.48 -0.95
CA THR A 144 4.13 4.55 -2.29
C THR A 144 3.35 5.40 -3.28
N LEU A 145 2.09 5.72 -2.98
CA LEU A 145 1.27 6.59 -3.81
C LEU A 145 1.63 8.07 -3.65
N LEU A 146 2.14 8.46 -2.47
CA LEU A 146 2.31 9.87 -2.11
C LEU A 146 3.53 10.49 -2.80
N PRO A 147 3.42 11.72 -3.32
CA PRO A 147 4.55 12.46 -3.88
C PRO A 147 5.58 12.82 -2.79
N ASN A 148 6.83 13.07 -3.20
CA ASN A 148 7.88 13.68 -2.36
C ASN A 148 8.11 12.99 -1.01
N ARG A 149 8.36 11.68 -1.04
CA ARG A 149 8.82 10.98 0.17
C ARG A 149 10.26 11.39 0.49
N PRO A 150 10.52 12.03 1.65
CA PRO A 150 11.90 12.30 2.05
C PRO A 150 12.63 10.96 2.22
N VAL A 151 13.67 10.75 1.42
CA VAL A 151 14.56 9.60 1.57
C VAL A 151 15.43 9.85 2.79
N ARG A 152 15.31 9.00 3.82
CA ARG A 152 16.23 8.99 4.96
C ARG A 152 17.11 7.75 4.85
N LEU A 153 18.41 7.96 4.74
CA LEU A 153 19.37 6.87 4.76
C LEU A 153 19.33 6.17 6.13
N LEU A 154 19.40 4.85 6.11
CA LEU A 154 19.65 4.07 7.32
C LEU A 154 21.05 4.42 7.82
N PRO A 155 21.22 4.91 9.06
CA PRO A 155 22.55 5.11 9.62
C PRO A 155 23.29 3.77 9.64
N LEU A 156 24.42 3.69 8.93
CA LEU A 156 25.32 2.55 9.00
C LEU A 156 26.21 2.73 10.23
N THR A 157 25.67 2.51 11.43
CA THR A 157 26.54 2.46 12.61
C THR A 157 27.40 1.20 12.50
N ASP A 158 28.72 1.42 12.34
CA ASP A 158 29.82 0.44 12.33
C ASP A 158 29.93 -0.57 11.17
N ARG A 159 29.61 -0.20 9.93
CA ARG A 159 30.22 -0.86 8.74
C ARG A 159 31.34 -0.04 8.09
N GLN A 160 31.53 1.21 8.52
CA GLN A 160 32.57 2.12 8.00
C GLN A 160 33.79 2.24 8.93
N SER A 161 33.79 1.55 10.08
CA SER A 161 34.88 1.61 11.06
C SER A 161 36.00 0.59 10.80
N GLN A 162 35.90 -0.22 9.75
CA GLN A 162 37.08 -0.89 9.22
C GLN A 162 37.77 0.12 8.31
N PRO A 163 38.92 0.71 8.71
CA PRO A 163 39.72 1.44 7.74
C PRO A 163 39.92 0.48 6.58
N ALA A 164 39.66 0.95 5.35
CA ALA A 164 40.13 0.24 4.18
C ALA A 164 41.59 -0.08 4.46
N ALA A 165 41.91 -1.36 4.68
CA ALA A 165 43.28 -1.78 4.89
C ALA A 165 44.02 -1.17 3.72
N ALA A 166 44.90 -0.21 4.02
CA ALA A 166 45.57 0.57 3.01
C ALA A 166 46.11 -0.43 2.00
N ALA A 167 45.61 -0.37 0.77
CA ALA A 167 46.21 -1.11 -0.32
C ALA A 167 47.71 -0.78 -0.23
N PRO A 168 48.60 -1.77 -0.14
CA PRO A 168 50.03 -1.47 -0.13
C PRO A 168 50.28 -0.59 -1.35
N ARG A 169 50.85 0.61 -1.10
CA ARG A 169 51.33 1.48 -2.17
C ARG A 169 52.22 0.61 -3.04
N GLY A 170 51.73 0.24 -4.22
CA GLY A 170 52.49 -0.51 -5.18
C GLY A 170 53.72 0.30 -5.53
N THR A 171 54.86 -0.11 -5.01
CA THR A 171 56.13 0.09 -5.69
C THR A 171 55.94 -0.55 -7.05
N SER A 172 56.09 0.21 -8.14
CA SER A 172 56.07 -0.34 -9.49
C SER A 172 56.99 -1.56 -9.54
N PRO A 173 56.49 -2.76 -9.87
CA PRO A 173 57.36 -3.89 -10.17
C PRO A 173 58.06 -3.56 -11.48
N ASP A 174 59.39 -3.58 -11.47
CA ASP A 174 60.21 -3.68 -12.67
C ASP A 174 59.77 -4.94 -13.44
N LEU A 175 59.09 -4.76 -14.56
CA LEU A 175 58.54 -5.83 -15.42
C LEU A 175 59.61 -6.49 -16.30
N SER A 176 60.86 -6.57 -15.84
CA SER A 176 61.97 -7.05 -16.69
C SER A 176 62.65 -8.33 -16.19
N ARG A 177 62.28 -8.91 -15.05
CA ARG A 177 62.88 -10.18 -14.61
C ARG A 177 61.85 -11.11 -13.98
N ASP A 178 61.96 -12.38 -14.37
CA ASP A 178 61.29 -13.57 -13.85
C ASP A 178 59.96 -13.95 -14.51
N LEU A 179 60.07 -14.56 -15.70
CA LEU A 179 59.04 -15.41 -16.27
C LEU A 179 59.23 -16.86 -15.78
N PRO A 180 58.33 -17.42 -14.94
CA PRO A 180 58.31 -18.85 -14.66
C PRO A 180 57.66 -19.65 -15.81
N PRO A 181 58.04 -20.93 -16.02
CA PRO A 181 57.57 -21.74 -17.14
C PRO A 181 56.10 -22.17 -16.98
N ALA A 182 55.43 -22.40 -18.12
CA ALA A 182 54.01 -22.71 -18.21
C ALA A 182 53.62 -24.06 -17.54
N PRO A 183 52.48 -24.13 -16.83
CA PRO A 183 51.90 -25.39 -16.38
C PRO A 183 51.03 -26.09 -17.45
N ALA A 184 50.96 -27.42 -17.33
CA ALA A 184 50.36 -28.42 -18.23
C ALA A 184 48.80 -28.45 -18.23
N PRO A 185 48.14 -29.12 -19.21
CA PRO A 185 46.69 -29.02 -19.41
C PRO A 185 45.81 -29.81 -18.42
N ASP A 186 44.58 -29.30 -18.23
CA ASP A 186 43.55 -29.70 -17.26
C ASP A 186 42.92 -31.08 -17.50
N GLY A 187 42.62 -31.79 -16.40
CA GLY A 187 41.79 -32.99 -16.35
C GLY A 187 40.29 -32.69 -16.17
N PRO A 188 39.40 -33.68 -16.45
CA PRO A 188 37.96 -33.45 -16.66
C PRO A 188 37.13 -33.30 -15.37
N PRO A 189 35.94 -32.67 -15.47
CA PRO A 189 35.09 -32.34 -14.32
C PRO A 189 34.32 -33.54 -13.76
N ASP A 190 34.33 -33.62 -12.44
CA ASP A 190 33.60 -34.52 -11.58
C ASP A 190 32.11 -34.14 -11.48
N SER A 191 31.27 -35.15 -11.73
CA SER A 191 29.82 -35.08 -11.67
C SER A 191 29.34 -35.71 -10.36
N ASN A 192 28.61 -34.97 -9.52
CA ASN A 192 27.82 -35.56 -8.43
C ASN A 192 26.75 -34.60 -7.87
N GLY A 193 25.55 -35.14 -7.63
CA GLY A 193 24.56 -34.50 -6.74
C GLY A 193 23.11 -34.37 -7.23
N ARG A 194 22.52 -35.40 -7.86
CA ARG A 194 21.04 -35.54 -7.92
C ARG A 194 20.57 -36.36 -6.71
N ALA A 195 19.68 -35.81 -5.89
CA ALA A 195 18.79 -36.59 -5.02
C ALA A 195 17.42 -35.89 -4.92
N ALA A 196 16.39 -36.67 -5.22
CA ALA A 196 15.02 -36.23 -5.47
C ALA A 196 14.20 -36.00 -4.19
N LYS A 197 13.17 -35.16 -4.34
CA LYS A 197 12.12 -34.88 -3.36
C LYS A 197 11.18 -36.09 -3.22
N LEU A 198 10.78 -36.40 -1.98
CA LEU A 198 9.60 -37.21 -1.68
C LEU A 198 8.67 -36.38 -0.76
N VAL A 199 7.46 -36.08 -1.24
CA VAL A 199 6.40 -35.41 -0.48
C VAL A 199 5.30 -36.43 -0.27
N ILE A 200 5.03 -36.78 0.99
CA ILE A 200 3.91 -37.63 1.39
C ILE A 200 2.74 -36.70 1.73
N ALA A 201 1.64 -36.83 0.99
CA ALA A 201 0.35 -36.20 1.29
C ALA A 201 -0.47 -37.15 2.17
N ALA A 202 -0.88 -36.68 3.35
CA ALA A 202 -1.86 -37.37 4.19
C ALA A 202 -3.17 -36.56 4.19
N THR A 203 -4.19 -37.15 3.58
CA THR A 203 -5.59 -36.74 3.61
C THR A 203 -6.24 -37.26 4.88
N ALA A 204 -6.92 -36.40 5.63
CA ALA A 204 -7.91 -36.82 6.63
C ALA A 204 -9.15 -35.94 6.48
N ALA A 205 -10.24 -36.60 6.08
CA ALA A 205 -11.58 -36.04 5.99
C ALA A 205 -12.18 -35.94 7.40
N LEU A 206 -12.86 -34.83 7.70
CA LEU A 206 -13.74 -34.74 8.87
C LEU A 206 -15.15 -34.38 8.39
N THR A 207 -16.07 -35.30 8.65
CA THR A 207 -17.49 -35.28 8.36
C THR A 207 -18.22 -34.24 9.21
N LEU A 208 -18.97 -33.33 8.55
CA LEU A 208 -19.99 -32.51 9.22
C LEU A 208 -21.23 -33.37 9.52
N THR A 209 -21.64 -33.42 10.79
CA THR A 209 -23.00 -33.81 11.17
C THR A 209 -23.83 -32.53 11.32
N ALA A 210 -24.80 -32.36 10.43
CA ALA A 210 -25.83 -31.32 10.54
C ALA A 210 -26.91 -31.80 11.51
N GLY A 211 -27.06 -31.11 12.65
CA GLY A 211 -28.19 -31.26 13.56
C GLY A 211 -29.24 -30.19 13.28
N LEU A 212 -30.31 -30.60 12.61
CA LEU A 212 -31.55 -29.84 12.40
C LEU A 212 -32.33 -29.80 13.72
N LEU A 213 -32.63 -28.62 14.26
CA LEU A 213 -33.68 -28.48 15.27
C LEU A 213 -34.46 -27.19 15.03
N ILE A 214 -35.56 -27.39 14.31
CA ILE A 214 -36.74 -26.54 14.24
C ILE A 214 -37.42 -26.56 15.61
N ARG A 215 -37.73 -25.40 16.19
CA ARG A 215 -39.00 -25.21 16.92
C ARG A 215 -39.51 -23.80 16.71
N ARG A 216 -40.73 -23.75 16.19
CA ARG A 216 -41.67 -22.63 16.21
C ARG A 216 -42.26 -22.53 17.60
N GLU A 217 -42.39 -21.32 18.12
CA GLU A 217 -43.60 -20.76 18.76
C GLU A 217 -43.67 -19.28 18.41
#